data_AF-M3I1X8-F1
#
_entry.id   AF-M3I1X8-F1
#
_cell.length_a   1.000
_cell.length_b   1.000
_cell.length_c   1.000
_cell.angle_alpha   90.00
_cell.angle_beta   90.00
_cell.angle_gamma   90.00
#
_symmetry.space_group_name_H-M   'P 1'
#
loop_
_entity.id
_entity.type
_entity.pdbx_description
1 polymer ?
#
loop_
_entity_poly.entity_id
_entity_poly.type
_entity_poly.pdbx_seq_one_letter_code
_entity_poly.pdbx_strand_id
1 'polypeptide(L)'
;MIQTIDQKTTLNTQNFYKYLPSLSSFTDIIEPSNYFTVPDDWNLIITDVVNSTDAIRSGHYKDVNIAGCITAMAVSNLMGDMDYPFLFGGDGMTLLLPDSALPGVRDILFSIRELVKSNFGLKLRAGIVNVGELKKTGKELKLCKLKISDFYNQAILTGNALDVAESFIKNDDSSNPYIIPLTHKIKIKPDFTGFTCRWQDIPSHRGETVSFIVKMNSPSTSSDQELLKIVLDQVSVLLGNDVEIHPLKEEKLK
;
A
#
# COMPACT_ATOMS: atom_id res chain seq x y z
N MET A 1 0.92 -18.14 -45.39
CA MET A 1 2.01 -17.25 -44.93
C MET A 1 1.45 -15.83 -44.90
N ILE A 2 0.80 -15.47 -43.80
CA ILE A 2 0.24 -14.13 -43.59
C ILE A 2 1.14 -13.49 -42.55
N GLN A 3 1.97 -12.55 -42.99
CA GLN A 3 2.69 -11.64 -42.12
C GLN A 3 1.68 -10.66 -41.54
N THR A 4 1.28 -10.86 -40.28
CA THR A 4 0.61 -9.81 -39.52
C THR A 4 1.67 -8.93 -38.88
N ILE A 5 1.71 -7.71 -39.40
CA ILE A 5 2.52 -6.58 -38.97
C ILE A 5 2.29 -6.31 -37.48
N ASP A 6 3.41 -6.09 -36.82
CA ASP A 6 3.60 -5.71 -35.43
C ASP A 6 2.84 -4.40 -35.11
N GLN A 7 1.64 -4.52 -34.53
CA GLN A 7 1.01 -3.44 -33.79
C GLN A 7 1.01 -3.87 -32.32
N LYS A 8 2.00 -3.38 -31.57
CA LYS A 8 1.90 -3.26 -30.11
C LYS A 8 0.71 -2.35 -29.79
N THR A 9 -0.48 -2.93 -29.76
CA THR A 9 -1.62 -2.35 -29.07
C THR A 9 -1.26 -2.42 -27.59
N THR A 10 -0.71 -1.32 -27.04
CA THR A 10 -0.54 -1.17 -25.60
C THR A 10 -1.93 -1.33 -24.99
N LEU A 11 -2.21 -2.50 -24.43
CA LEU A 11 -3.46 -2.76 -23.74
C LEU A 11 -3.59 -1.64 -22.69
N ASN A 12 -4.67 -0.85 -22.72
CA ASN A 12 -4.86 0.20 -21.73
C ASN A 12 -5.05 -0.46 -20.35
N THR A 13 -3.99 -0.49 -19.55
CA THR A 13 -3.98 -1.13 -18.24
C THR A 13 -4.46 -0.21 -17.13
N GLN A 14 -4.90 1.01 -17.44
CA GLN A 14 -5.30 2.03 -16.46
C GLN A 14 -6.34 1.49 -15.46
N ASN A 15 -7.23 0.60 -15.92
CA ASN A 15 -8.28 -0.01 -15.09
C ASN A 15 -7.95 -1.44 -14.66
N PHE A 16 -6.68 -1.86 -14.71
CA PHE A 16 -6.24 -3.20 -14.35
C PHE A 16 -6.77 -3.61 -12.97
N TYR A 17 -6.54 -2.80 -11.94
CA TYR A 17 -7.03 -3.11 -10.60
C TYR A 17 -8.56 -3.17 -10.53
N LYS A 18 -9.26 -2.22 -11.14
CA LYS A 18 -10.74 -2.16 -11.17
C LYS A 18 -11.35 -3.49 -11.63
N TYR A 19 -10.81 -4.09 -12.68
CA TYR A 19 -11.33 -5.31 -13.29
C TYR A 19 -10.77 -6.62 -12.71
N LEU A 20 -9.86 -6.57 -11.73
CA LEU A 20 -9.41 -7.78 -11.05
C LEU A 20 -10.56 -8.45 -10.28
N PRO A 21 -10.70 -9.79 -10.36
CA PRO A 21 -11.64 -10.52 -9.54
C PRO A 21 -11.28 -10.37 -8.06
N SER A 22 -12.30 -10.30 -7.21
CA SER A 22 -12.13 -10.27 -5.76
C SER A 22 -12.30 -11.67 -5.16
N LEU A 23 -11.38 -12.06 -4.29
CA LEU A 23 -11.50 -13.21 -3.40
C LEU A 23 -12.52 -12.90 -2.30
N SER A 24 -13.21 -13.92 -1.82
CA SER A 24 -14.18 -13.81 -0.71
C SER A 24 -13.67 -14.39 0.61
N SER A 25 -12.65 -15.24 0.58
CA SER A 25 -12.05 -15.83 1.78
C SER A 25 -10.64 -15.31 1.99
N PHE A 26 -10.30 -14.99 3.24
CA PHE A 26 -8.93 -14.63 3.62
C PHE A 26 -7.96 -15.81 3.42
N THR A 27 -8.42 -17.05 3.53
CA THR A 27 -7.56 -18.23 3.29
C THR A 27 -7.08 -18.34 1.84
N ASP A 28 -7.83 -17.79 0.88
CA ASP A 28 -7.51 -17.92 -0.55
C ASP A 28 -6.31 -17.05 -0.96
N ILE A 29 -5.85 -16.15 -0.07
CA ILE A 29 -4.71 -15.27 -0.32
C ILE A 29 -3.38 -16.03 -0.31
N ILE A 30 -3.36 -17.26 0.20
CA ILE A 30 -2.15 -18.10 0.23
C ILE A 30 -1.90 -18.80 -1.11
N GLU A 31 -2.92 -18.86 -1.98
CA GLU A 31 -2.89 -19.57 -3.25
C GLU A 31 -2.26 -18.69 -4.36
N PRO A 32 -1.07 -19.04 -4.89
CA PRO A 32 -0.35 -18.22 -5.86
C PRO A 32 -1.11 -17.99 -7.17
N SER A 33 -1.97 -18.94 -7.56
CA SER A 33 -2.76 -18.80 -8.80
C SER A 33 -3.81 -17.67 -8.73
N ASN A 34 -4.11 -17.17 -7.53
CA ASN A 34 -4.99 -16.01 -7.33
C ASN A 34 -4.31 -14.65 -7.56
N TYR A 35 -2.99 -14.64 -7.78
CA TYR A 35 -2.22 -13.41 -7.95
C TYR A 35 -1.97 -13.07 -9.42
N PHE A 36 -2.21 -11.82 -9.75
CA PHE A 36 -2.02 -11.26 -11.09
C PHE A 36 -0.78 -10.37 -11.13
N THR A 37 0.01 -10.49 -12.19
CA THR A 37 1.18 -9.64 -12.41
C THR A 37 0.75 -8.19 -12.63
N VAL A 38 1.34 -7.28 -11.86
CA VAL A 38 1.11 -5.84 -12.01
C VAL A 38 1.65 -5.36 -13.37
N PRO A 39 0.94 -4.51 -14.13
CA PRO A 39 1.43 -3.97 -15.40
C PRO A 39 2.72 -3.14 -15.30
N ASP A 40 3.45 -3.04 -16.41
CA ASP A 40 4.76 -2.34 -16.45
C ASP A 40 4.63 -0.82 -16.37
N ASP A 41 3.50 -0.28 -16.83
CA ASP A 41 3.12 1.14 -16.82
C ASP A 41 2.43 1.57 -15.51
N TRP A 42 2.58 0.75 -14.47
CA TRP A 42 2.17 1.07 -13.11
C TRP A 42 3.38 1.38 -12.24
N ASN A 43 3.13 2.09 -11.14
CA ASN A 43 4.16 2.65 -10.29
C ASN A 43 3.85 2.37 -8.83
N LEU A 44 4.88 1.99 -8.07
CA LEU A 44 4.85 1.97 -6.62
C LEU A 44 5.13 3.38 -6.11
N ILE A 45 4.14 3.97 -5.42
CA ILE A 45 4.28 5.25 -4.73
C ILE A 45 4.40 4.95 -3.25
N ILE A 46 5.52 5.31 -2.64
CA ILE A 46 5.80 5.00 -1.25
C ILE A 46 6.10 6.30 -0.50
N THR A 47 5.45 6.44 0.65
CA THR A 47 5.74 7.48 1.64
C THR A 47 6.16 6.84 2.95
N ASP A 48 7.09 7.46 3.67
CA ASP A 48 7.71 6.91 4.89
C ASP A 48 8.23 8.07 5.75
N VAL A 49 7.79 8.15 7.01
CA VAL A 49 8.27 9.17 7.96
C VAL A 49 9.66 8.77 8.47
N VAL A 50 10.64 9.64 8.25
CA VAL A 50 12.02 9.42 8.72
C VAL A 50 12.06 9.46 10.24
N ASN A 51 12.70 8.46 10.85
CA ASN A 51 12.85 8.29 12.30
C ASN A 51 11.50 8.30 13.06
N SER A 52 10.46 7.75 12.44
CA SER A 52 9.11 7.61 13.02
C SER A 52 9.11 6.97 14.41
N THR A 53 9.94 5.95 14.64
CA THR A 53 10.04 5.25 15.93
C THR A 53 10.42 6.19 17.08
N ASP A 54 11.40 7.07 16.87
CA ASP A 54 11.83 8.01 17.91
C ASP A 54 10.83 9.15 18.07
N ALA A 55 10.19 9.59 16.99
CA ALA A 55 9.08 10.55 17.05
C ALA A 55 7.91 10.00 17.88
N ILE A 56 7.52 8.74 17.66
CA ILE A 56 6.48 8.06 18.43
C ILE A 56 6.87 7.97 19.91
N ARG A 57 8.09 7.54 20.22
CA ARG A 57 8.61 7.49 21.61
C ARG A 57 8.60 8.86 22.29
N SER A 58 8.74 9.93 21.51
CA SER A 58 8.71 11.32 21.97
C SER A 58 7.28 11.90 22.06
N GLY A 59 6.23 11.09 21.87
CA GLY A 59 4.84 11.52 22.00
C GLY A 59 4.19 12.01 20.70
N HIS A 60 4.90 11.99 19.57
CA HIS A 60 4.38 12.45 18.26
C HIS A 60 3.65 11.36 17.47
N TYR A 61 3.08 10.37 18.17
CA TYR A 61 2.39 9.25 17.53
C TYR A 61 1.26 9.70 16.59
N LYS A 62 0.46 10.70 16.98
CA LYS A 62 -0.62 11.23 16.13
C LYS A 62 -0.07 11.91 14.87
N ASP A 63 0.99 12.70 15.02
CA ASP A 63 1.61 13.41 13.91
C ASP A 63 2.20 12.43 12.89
N VAL A 64 2.86 11.36 13.36
CA VAL A 64 3.40 10.29 12.51
C VAL A 64 2.30 9.57 11.74
N ASN A 65 1.19 9.19 12.39
CA ASN A 65 0.09 8.51 11.70
C ASN A 65 -0.62 9.41 10.71
N ILE A 66 -0.84 10.69 11.05
CA ILE A 66 -1.41 11.66 10.10
C ILE A 66 -0.47 11.81 8.90
N ALA A 67 0.82 12.03 9.12
CA ALA A 67 1.81 12.13 8.04
C ALA A 67 1.84 10.87 7.16
N GLY A 68 1.67 9.68 7.76
CA GLY A 68 1.64 8.41 7.05
C GLY A 68 0.37 8.18 6.22
N CYS A 69 -0.80 8.66 6.64
CA CYS A 69 -2.07 8.34 5.97
C CYS A 69 -2.63 9.43 5.04
N ILE A 70 -2.25 10.71 5.20
CA ILE A 70 -2.83 11.82 4.41
C ILE A 70 -2.63 11.72 2.90
N THR A 71 -1.59 10.98 2.46
CA THR A 71 -1.34 10.70 1.05
C THR A 71 -2.49 9.96 0.38
N ALA A 72 -3.06 8.94 1.03
CA ALA A 72 -4.19 8.18 0.45
C ALA A 72 -5.43 9.06 0.26
N MET A 73 -5.72 9.97 1.19
CA MET A 73 -6.85 10.89 1.04
C MET A 73 -6.66 11.84 -0.14
N ALA A 74 -5.49 12.48 -0.23
CA ALA A 74 -5.22 13.42 -1.33
C ALA A 74 -5.23 12.73 -2.69
N VAL A 75 -4.68 11.52 -2.79
CA VAL A 75 -4.72 10.74 -4.03
C VAL A 75 -6.14 10.28 -4.34
N SER A 76 -6.95 9.87 -3.36
CA SER A 76 -8.35 9.50 -3.61
C SER A 76 -9.16 10.68 -4.15
N ASN A 77 -9.00 11.88 -3.59
CA ASN A 77 -9.66 13.08 -4.09
C ASN A 77 -9.18 13.48 -5.51
N LEU A 78 -7.92 13.21 -5.84
CA LEU A 78 -7.41 13.39 -7.21
C LEU A 78 -8.02 12.38 -8.20
N MET A 79 -8.13 11.11 -7.79
CA MET A 79 -8.62 10.03 -8.64
C MET A 79 -10.15 10.02 -8.77
N GLY A 80 -10.87 10.54 -7.78
CA GLY A 80 -12.33 10.55 -7.70
C GLY A 80 -12.95 9.25 -7.17
N ASP A 81 -12.13 8.25 -6.85
CA ASP A 81 -12.53 6.98 -6.25
C ASP A 81 -11.37 6.39 -5.40
N MET A 82 -11.55 5.14 -4.95
CA MET A 82 -10.52 4.34 -4.29
C MET A 82 -10.30 3.00 -5.03
N ASP A 83 -10.53 2.97 -6.35
CA ASP A 83 -10.37 1.77 -7.19
C ASP A 83 -8.89 1.57 -7.60
N TYR A 84 -7.99 1.61 -6.62
CA TYR A 84 -6.56 1.34 -6.78
C TYR A 84 -5.96 0.72 -5.51
N PRO A 85 -4.87 -0.04 -5.61
CA PRO A 85 -4.19 -0.58 -4.43
C PRO A 85 -3.61 0.51 -3.54
N PHE A 86 -3.98 0.48 -2.26
CA PHE A 86 -3.36 1.28 -1.21
C PHE A 86 -3.14 0.44 0.06
N LEU A 87 -2.01 0.64 0.72
CA LEU A 87 -1.60 -0.07 1.93
C LEU A 87 -0.98 0.92 2.91
N PHE A 88 -1.53 0.98 4.13
CA PHE A 88 -1.01 1.82 5.20
C PHE A 88 -0.04 1.03 6.06
N GLY A 89 1.18 1.52 6.21
CA GLY A 89 2.24 0.90 7.03
C GLY A 89 2.31 1.41 8.47
N GLY A 90 1.52 2.42 8.84
CA GLY A 90 1.56 3.09 10.15
C GLY A 90 2.24 4.47 10.11
N ASP A 91 3.41 4.55 9.50
CA ASP A 91 4.18 5.79 9.33
C ASP A 91 4.36 6.18 7.86
N GLY A 92 3.57 5.56 6.98
CA GLY A 92 3.74 5.65 5.55
C GLY A 92 2.61 4.98 4.79
N MET A 93 2.60 5.20 3.49
CA MET A 93 1.61 4.67 2.55
C MET A 93 2.32 4.08 1.33
N THR A 94 1.88 2.91 0.90
CA THR A 94 2.22 2.31 -0.39
C THR A 94 0.99 2.33 -1.27
N LEU A 95 1.09 2.98 -2.44
CA LEU A 95 0.04 3.02 -3.46
C LEU A 95 0.56 2.40 -4.76
N LEU A 96 -0.35 1.88 -5.58
CA LEU A 96 -0.03 1.40 -6.91
C LEU A 96 -0.93 2.11 -7.94
N LEU A 97 -0.32 2.90 -8.82
CA LEU A 97 -1.07 3.74 -9.77
C LEU A 97 -0.49 3.66 -11.19
N PRO A 98 -1.33 3.77 -12.23
CA PRO A 98 -0.87 3.85 -13.61
C PRO A 98 -0.15 5.17 -13.90
N ASP A 99 0.67 5.19 -14.96
CA ASP A 99 1.43 6.36 -15.41
C ASP A 99 0.57 7.63 -15.59
N SER A 100 -0.69 7.47 -15.97
CA SER A 100 -1.63 8.58 -16.18
C SER A 100 -1.91 9.40 -14.91
N ALA A 101 -1.77 8.80 -13.72
CA ALA A 101 -1.98 9.49 -12.44
C ALA A 101 -0.75 10.28 -11.98
N LEU A 102 0.45 9.95 -12.48
CA LEU A 102 1.71 10.47 -11.96
C LEU A 102 1.84 12.00 -11.95
N PRO A 103 1.36 12.77 -12.96
CA PRO A 103 1.49 14.22 -12.93
C PRO A 103 0.85 14.85 -11.67
N GLY A 104 -0.38 14.46 -11.33
CA GLY A 104 -1.06 14.97 -10.14
C GLY A 104 -0.50 14.40 -8.84
N VAL A 105 -0.12 13.11 -8.85
CA VAL A 105 0.47 12.46 -7.68
C VAL A 105 1.80 13.11 -7.28
N ARG A 106 2.67 13.48 -8.24
CA ARG A 106 3.92 14.20 -7.94
C ARG A 106 3.66 15.53 -7.22
N ASP A 107 2.64 16.27 -7.63
CA ASP A 107 2.25 17.53 -6.98
C ASP A 107 1.79 17.30 -5.54
N ILE A 108 0.99 16.25 -5.32
CA ILE A 108 0.52 15.84 -4.00
C ILE A 108 1.69 15.44 -3.11
N LEU A 109 2.56 14.55 -3.56
CA LEU A 109 3.70 14.05 -2.77
C LEU A 109 4.64 15.18 -2.37
N PHE A 110 4.93 16.12 -3.28
CA PHE A 110 5.70 17.32 -2.94
C PHE A 110 5.00 18.12 -1.83
N SER A 111 3.73 18.44 -2.03
CA SER A 111 2.96 19.29 -1.10
C SER A 111 2.83 18.66 0.29
N ILE A 112 2.66 17.34 0.35
CA ILE A 112 2.57 16.61 1.60
C ILE A 112 3.91 16.63 2.35
N ARG A 113 5.04 16.50 1.66
CA ARG A 113 6.36 16.61 2.30
C ARG A 113 6.55 17.97 2.97
N GLU A 114 6.16 19.05 2.29
CA GLU A 114 6.23 20.40 2.84
C GLU A 114 5.24 20.59 4.01
N LEU A 115 4.03 20.06 3.89
CA LEU A 115 3.01 20.10 4.96
C LEU A 115 3.48 19.36 6.20
N VAL A 116 3.99 18.13 6.05
CA VAL A 116 4.45 17.31 7.18
C VAL A 116 5.62 17.99 7.89
N LYS A 117 6.55 18.59 7.13
CA LYS A 117 7.65 19.35 7.70
C LYS A 117 7.19 20.60 8.44
N SER A 118 6.30 21.40 7.84
CA SER A 118 5.88 22.68 8.41
C SER A 118 4.94 22.54 9.61
N ASN A 119 4.04 21.54 9.58
CA ASN A 119 3.04 21.37 10.64
C ASN A 119 3.51 20.47 11.79
N PHE A 120 4.37 19.48 11.51
CA PHE A 120 4.77 18.48 12.50
C PHE A 120 6.27 18.48 12.81
N GLY A 121 7.08 19.23 12.04
CA GLY A 121 8.54 19.16 12.16
C GLY A 121 9.13 17.82 11.73
N LEU A 122 8.35 16.96 11.07
CA LEU A 122 8.76 15.63 10.63
C LEU A 122 9.28 15.67 9.18
N LYS A 123 10.23 14.79 8.86
CA LYS A 123 10.69 14.59 7.48
C LYS A 123 9.93 13.41 6.88
N LEU A 124 9.24 13.63 5.76
CA LEU A 124 8.60 12.57 4.99
C LEU A 124 9.43 12.26 3.73
N ARG A 125 9.78 10.98 3.55
CA ARG A 125 10.20 10.45 2.24
C ARG A 125 8.96 10.26 1.39
N ALA A 126 9.01 10.70 0.14
CA ALA A 126 7.98 10.37 -0.83
C ALA A 126 8.66 10.09 -2.17
N GLY A 127 8.44 8.89 -2.69
CA GLY A 127 9.08 8.44 -3.90
C GLY A 127 8.17 7.59 -4.77
N ILE A 128 8.61 7.43 -6.02
CA ILE A 128 7.89 6.72 -7.07
C ILE A 128 8.90 5.80 -7.77
N VAL A 129 8.57 4.51 -7.85
CA VAL A 129 9.37 3.50 -8.57
C VAL A 129 8.48 2.81 -9.59
N ASN A 130 8.92 2.78 -10.85
CA ASN A 130 8.16 2.13 -11.92
C ASN A 130 8.25 0.59 -11.81
N VAL A 131 7.13 -0.10 -11.99
CA VAL A 131 7.07 -1.57 -11.88
C VAL A 131 7.81 -2.24 -13.03
N GLY A 132 7.69 -1.71 -14.25
CA GLY A 132 8.43 -2.20 -15.41
C GLY A 132 9.96 -2.12 -15.24
N GLU A 133 10.46 -1.10 -14.54
CA GLU A 133 11.88 -0.98 -14.17
C GLU A 133 12.31 -2.11 -13.23
N LEU A 134 11.54 -2.36 -12.16
CA LEU A 134 11.83 -3.44 -11.21
C LEU A 134 11.83 -4.81 -11.91
N LYS A 135 10.87 -5.05 -12.81
CA LYS A 135 10.80 -6.27 -13.61
C LYS A 135 12.01 -6.50 -14.51
N LYS A 136 12.56 -5.45 -15.13
CA LYS A 136 13.80 -5.56 -15.93
C LYS A 136 14.98 -6.04 -15.10
N THR A 137 14.95 -5.84 -13.79
CA THR A 137 15.97 -6.34 -12.84
C THR A 137 15.62 -7.70 -12.22
N GLY A 138 14.61 -8.39 -12.76
CA GLY A 138 14.15 -9.70 -12.28
C GLY A 138 13.34 -9.64 -10.99
N LYS A 139 12.80 -8.46 -10.63
CA LYS A 139 11.94 -8.29 -9.46
C LYS A 139 10.49 -8.31 -9.87
N GLU A 140 9.70 -9.09 -9.15
CA GLU A 140 8.29 -9.31 -9.48
C GLU A 140 7.38 -8.65 -8.44
N LEU A 141 6.31 -8.04 -8.94
CA LEU A 141 5.18 -7.58 -8.14
C LEU A 141 3.92 -8.23 -8.68
N LYS A 142 3.22 -8.96 -7.82
CA LYS A 142 1.87 -9.46 -8.11
C LYS A 142 0.91 -8.96 -7.06
N LEU A 143 -0.37 -8.99 -7.39
CA LEU A 143 -1.42 -8.65 -6.45
C LEU A 143 -2.67 -9.50 -6.63
N CYS A 144 -3.40 -9.68 -5.55
CA CYS A 144 -4.79 -10.12 -5.58
C CYS A 144 -5.67 -9.09 -4.83
N LYS A 145 -6.98 -9.23 -5.00
CA LYS A 145 -7.99 -8.35 -4.40
C LYS A 145 -8.84 -9.19 -3.46
N LEU A 146 -8.96 -8.81 -2.20
CA LEU A 146 -9.83 -9.46 -1.21
C LEU A 146 -11.03 -8.56 -0.92
N LYS A 147 -12.25 -9.10 -1.03
CA LYS A 147 -13.47 -8.38 -0.66
C LYS A 147 -13.60 -8.34 0.86
N ILE A 148 -13.61 -7.13 1.42
CA ILE A 148 -13.80 -6.91 2.87
C ILE A 148 -15.25 -6.57 3.17
N SER A 149 -15.87 -5.74 2.33
CA SER A 149 -17.30 -5.39 2.39
C SER A 149 -17.84 -5.13 0.99
N ASP A 150 -19.12 -4.78 0.87
CA ASP A 150 -19.70 -4.36 -0.41
C ASP A 150 -19.12 -3.04 -0.94
N PHE A 151 -18.47 -2.26 -0.08
CA PHE A 151 -17.92 -0.95 -0.42
C PHE A 151 -16.39 -0.93 -0.46
N TYR A 152 -15.74 -2.00 -0.01
CA TYR A 152 -14.29 -2.01 0.13
C TYR A 152 -13.65 -3.35 -0.25
N ASN A 153 -12.63 -3.25 -1.09
CA ASN A 153 -11.73 -4.34 -1.42
C ASN A 153 -10.31 -3.98 -0.98
N GLN A 154 -9.67 -4.89 -0.27
CA GLN A 154 -8.27 -4.77 0.13
C GLN A 154 -7.36 -5.34 -0.97
N ALA A 155 -6.37 -4.57 -1.40
CA ALA A 155 -5.29 -5.11 -2.22
C ALA A 155 -4.29 -5.88 -1.34
N ILE A 156 -3.84 -7.03 -1.83
CA ILE A 156 -2.80 -7.84 -1.19
C ILE A 156 -1.67 -7.98 -2.21
N LEU A 157 -0.46 -7.56 -1.81
CA LEU A 157 0.73 -7.57 -2.65
C LEU A 157 1.62 -8.75 -2.30
N THR A 158 2.27 -9.33 -3.31
CA THR A 158 3.31 -10.34 -3.13
C THR A 158 4.43 -10.15 -4.17
N GLY A 159 5.55 -10.82 -3.91
CA GLY A 159 6.78 -10.68 -4.70
C GLY A 159 7.82 -9.80 -4.01
N ASN A 160 9.00 -9.74 -4.61
CA ASN A 160 10.19 -9.11 -4.03
C ASN A 160 10.40 -7.66 -4.51
N ALA A 161 9.57 -7.17 -5.43
CA ALA A 161 9.70 -5.81 -5.96
C ALA A 161 9.38 -4.73 -4.93
N LEU A 162 8.47 -4.99 -3.99
CA LEU A 162 8.10 -4.02 -2.95
C LEU A 162 9.29 -3.70 -2.03
N ASP A 163 9.95 -4.73 -1.49
CA ASP A 163 11.14 -4.58 -0.64
C ASP A 163 12.26 -3.80 -1.35
N VAL A 164 12.46 -4.06 -2.65
CA VAL A 164 13.47 -3.38 -3.46
C VAL A 164 13.08 -1.90 -3.68
N ALA A 165 11.83 -1.62 -4.02
CA ALA A 165 11.33 -0.25 -4.19
C ALA A 165 11.45 0.56 -2.90
N GLU A 166 11.14 -0.04 -1.75
CA GLU A 166 11.36 0.58 -0.44
C GLU A 166 12.84 0.89 -0.22
N SER A 167 13.75 -0.03 -0.55
CA SER A 167 15.20 0.20 -0.41
C SER A 167 15.70 1.35 -1.28
N PHE A 168 15.14 1.52 -2.48
CA PHE A 168 15.46 2.64 -3.37
C PHE A 168 15.03 3.97 -2.76
N ILE A 169 13.84 4.03 -2.16
CA ILE A 169 13.28 5.25 -1.56
C ILE A 169 13.96 5.58 -0.23
N LYS A 170 14.35 4.57 0.56
CA LYS A 170 15.04 4.75 1.84
C LYS A 170 16.53 5.07 1.69
N ASN A 171 17.08 5.01 0.48
CA ASN A 171 18.43 5.49 0.22
C ASN A 171 18.48 7.04 0.33
N ASP A 172 19.19 7.55 1.33
CA ASP A 172 19.27 8.98 1.66
C ASP A 172 20.27 9.78 0.78
N ASP A 173 20.65 9.27 -0.40
CA ASP A 173 21.42 10.02 -1.38
C ASP A 173 20.66 11.28 -1.86
N SER A 174 21.31 12.44 -1.81
CA SER A 174 20.78 13.73 -2.30
C SER A 174 20.40 13.71 -3.79
N SER A 175 20.97 12.80 -4.56
CA SER A 175 20.74 12.59 -5.98
C SER A 175 19.76 11.46 -6.29
N ASN A 176 19.10 10.88 -5.27
CA ASN A 176 18.18 9.77 -5.42
C ASN A 176 17.06 10.10 -6.43
N PRO A 177 17.01 9.43 -7.60
CA PRO A 177 16.10 9.78 -8.68
C PRO A 177 14.65 9.36 -8.40
N TYR A 178 14.42 8.48 -7.42
CA TYR A 178 13.09 7.98 -7.08
C TYR A 178 12.34 8.91 -6.13
N ILE A 179 13.05 9.81 -5.43
CA ILE A 179 12.44 10.77 -4.51
C ILE A 179 11.95 11.99 -5.27
N ILE A 180 10.77 12.49 -4.88
CA ILE A 180 10.26 13.75 -5.42
C ILE A 180 11.25 14.88 -5.06
N PRO A 181 11.77 15.65 -6.01
CA PRO A 181 12.75 16.68 -5.69
C PRO A 181 12.09 17.85 -4.95
N LEU A 182 12.83 18.47 -4.02
CA LEU A 182 12.37 19.68 -3.32
C LEU A 182 12.26 20.91 -4.24
N THR A 183 12.75 20.81 -5.48
CA THR A 183 12.62 21.82 -6.52
C THR A 183 11.38 21.62 -7.40
N HIS A 184 10.57 20.58 -7.14
CA HIS A 184 9.35 20.30 -7.89
C HIS A 184 8.38 21.48 -7.81
N LYS A 185 7.77 21.83 -8.94
CA LYS A 185 6.80 22.94 -9.03
C LYS A 185 5.42 22.38 -9.24
N ILE A 186 4.56 22.57 -8.25
CA ILE A 186 3.18 22.07 -8.30
C ILE A 186 2.33 22.88 -9.28
N LYS A 187 1.39 22.19 -9.93
CA LYS A 187 0.29 22.77 -10.71
C LYS A 187 -1.05 22.58 -10.01
N ILE A 188 -1.17 21.50 -9.23
CA ILE A 188 -2.36 21.12 -8.47
C ILE A 188 -2.02 21.17 -6.98
N LYS A 189 -2.96 21.64 -6.15
CA LYS A 189 -2.86 21.55 -4.69
C LYS A 189 -3.56 20.28 -4.20
N PRO A 190 -3.02 19.57 -3.20
CA PRO A 190 -3.71 18.42 -2.63
C PRO A 190 -5.02 18.86 -1.97
N ASP A 191 -6.08 18.08 -2.20
CA ASP A 191 -7.35 18.21 -1.51
C ASP A 191 -7.43 17.17 -0.39
N PHE A 192 -7.60 17.64 0.85
CA PHE A 192 -7.73 16.78 2.03
C PHE A 192 -9.18 16.72 2.54
N THR A 193 -10.16 17.17 1.73
CA THR A 193 -11.58 17.09 2.05
C THR A 193 -11.94 15.66 2.44
N GLY A 194 -12.71 15.52 3.53
CA GLY A 194 -13.08 14.22 4.10
C GLY A 194 -12.05 13.63 5.06
N PHE A 195 -10.82 14.14 5.14
CA PHE A 195 -9.86 13.68 6.13
C PHE A 195 -10.32 14.01 7.55
N THR A 196 -10.64 12.98 8.32
CA THR A 196 -10.86 13.13 9.76
C THR A 196 -10.14 12.00 10.49
N CYS A 197 -9.29 12.34 11.45
CA CYS A 197 -8.71 11.37 12.38
C CYS A 197 -9.54 11.39 13.66
N ARG A 198 -10.64 10.61 13.67
CA ARG A 198 -11.49 10.44 14.86
C ARG A 198 -10.91 9.33 15.71
N TRP A 199 -9.86 9.66 16.46
CA TRP A 199 -9.21 8.71 17.35
C TRP A 199 -10.18 8.28 18.45
N GLN A 200 -10.59 7.02 18.42
CA GLN A 200 -11.39 6.41 19.46
C GLN A 200 -10.88 4.99 19.70
N ASP A 201 -10.49 4.71 20.94
CA ASP A 201 -10.03 3.38 21.31
C ASP A 201 -11.19 2.39 21.17
N ILE A 202 -10.89 1.25 20.52
CA ILE A 202 -11.82 0.14 20.36
C ILE A 202 -11.54 -0.86 21.49
N PRO A 203 -12.45 -1.02 22.47
CA PRO A 203 -12.22 -1.96 23.56
C PRO A 203 -12.28 -3.39 23.06
N SER A 204 -11.33 -4.23 23.49
CA SER A 204 -11.36 -5.66 23.21
C SER A 204 -12.62 -6.31 23.80
N HIS A 205 -13.26 -7.19 23.02
CA HIS A 205 -14.35 -8.03 23.51
C HIS A 205 -13.88 -9.24 24.31
N ARG A 206 -12.56 -9.54 24.32
CA ARG A 206 -11.96 -10.67 25.04
C ARG A 206 -10.89 -10.24 26.05
N GLY A 207 -10.90 -8.98 26.46
CA GLY A 207 -9.94 -8.41 27.41
C GLY A 207 -8.69 -7.83 26.74
N GLU A 208 -8.09 -8.56 25.81
CA GLU A 208 -6.87 -8.12 25.09
C GLU A 208 -7.06 -8.15 23.57
N THR A 209 -6.36 -7.26 22.86
CA THR A 209 -6.26 -7.26 21.40
C THR A 209 -4.83 -7.63 21.02
N VAL A 210 -4.67 -8.70 20.24
CA VAL A 210 -3.36 -9.17 19.79
C VAL A 210 -3.25 -8.95 18.28
N SER A 211 -2.10 -8.44 17.83
CA SER A 211 -1.77 -8.28 16.42
C SER A 211 -0.50 -9.06 16.11
N PHE A 212 -0.50 -9.81 15.01
CA PHE A 212 0.62 -10.60 14.57
C PHE A 212 1.16 -10.06 13.24
N ILE A 213 2.47 -9.87 13.17
CA ILE A 213 3.19 -9.69 11.92
C ILE A 213 4.03 -10.95 11.71
N VAL A 214 3.70 -11.72 10.69
CA VAL A 214 4.39 -12.97 10.36
C VAL A 214 5.23 -12.75 9.10
N LYS A 215 6.54 -12.94 9.22
CA LYS A 215 7.49 -12.87 8.10
C LYS A 215 8.21 -14.21 7.99
N MET A 216 8.14 -14.82 6.81
CA MET A 216 8.91 -16.04 6.53
C MET A 216 10.36 -15.67 6.25
N ASN A 217 11.29 -16.39 6.89
CA ASN A 217 12.73 -16.15 6.79
C ASN A 217 13.43 -17.08 5.77
N SER A 218 12.67 -17.94 5.07
CA SER A 218 13.25 -18.94 4.16
C SER A 218 13.40 -18.40 2.73
N PRO A 219 14.49 -18.73 2.01
CA PRO A 219 14.63 -18.40 0.59
C PRO A 219 13.79 -19.29 -0.35
N SER A 220 13.10 -20.32 0.15
CA SER A 220 12.31 -21.25 -0.66
C SER A 220 10.81 -20.93 -0.65
N THR A 221 10.31 -20.40 -1.76
CA THR A 221 8.92 -19.91 -1.92
C THR A 221 7.83 -21.00 -1.84
N SER A 222 8.17 -22.27 -2.08
CA SER A 222 7.21 -23.37 -2.03
C SER A 222 6.89 -23.84 -0.60
N SER A 223 7.85 -23.77 0.34
CA SER A 223 7.61 -24.14 1.75
C SER A 223 6.84 -23.07 2.53
N ASP A 224 6.85 -21.82 2.05
CA ASP A 224 6.25 -20.70 2.75
C ASP A 224 4.72 -20.74 2.76
N GLN A 225 4.10 -21.30 1.71
CA GLN A 225 2.65 -21.41 1.61
C GLN A 225 2.08 -22.45 2.56
N GLU A 226 2.69 -23.64 2.60
CA GLU A 226 2.31 -24.69 3.55
C GLU A 226 2.49 -24.21 4.98
N LEU A 227 3.60 -23.52 5.27
CA LEU A 227 3.85 -22.96 6.59
C LEU A 227 2.85 -21.86 6.96
N LEU A 228 2.56 -20.94 6.03
CA LEU A 228 1.56 -19.89 6.26
C LEU A 228 0.18 -20.50 6.49
N LYS A 229 -0.19 -21.54 5.73
CA LYS A 229 -1.41 -22.30 5.94
C LYS A 229 -1.45 -22.91 7.35
N ILE A 230 -0.37 -23.55 7.79
CA ILE A 230 -0.27 -24.10 9.15
C ILE A 230 -0.46 -23.00 10.20
N VAL A 231 0.19 -21.85 10.02
CA VAL A 231 0.05 -20.70 10.95
C VAL A 231 -1.40 -20.22 11.00
N LEU A 232 -2.05 -20.01 9.85
CA LEU A 232 -3.45 -19.57 9.79
C LEU A 232 -4.41 -20.62 10.37
N ASP A 233 -4.19 -21.89 10.09
CA ASP A 233 -4.97 -23.01 10.66
C ASP A 233 -4.83 -23.02 12.19
N GLN A 234 -3.62 -22.83 12.74
CA GLN A 234 -3.41 -22.75 14.18
C GLN A 234 -4.04 -21.51 14.82
N VAL A 235 -3.97 -20.35 14.16
CA VAL A 235 -4.66 -19.13 14.61
C VAL A 235 -6.16 -19.38 14.70
N SER A 236 -6.74 -20.00 13.67
CA SER A 236 -8.17 -20.35 13.64
C SER A 236 -8.55 -21.33 14.76
N VAL A 237 -7.75 -22.37 14.99
CA VAL A 237 -7.97 -23.35 16.07
C VAL A 237 -7.88 -22.71 17.46
N LEU A 238 -6.91 -21.82 17.69
CA LEU A 238 -6.65 -21.25 19.01
C LEU A 238 -7.53 -20.04 19.34
N LEU A 239 -7.84 -19.20 18.35
CA LEU A 239 -8.51 -17.92 18.55
C LEU A 239 -9.96 -17.91 18.02
N GLY A 240 -10.32 -18.81 17.11
CA GLY A 240 -11.61 -18.85 16.44
C GLY A 240 -11.55 -18.33 15.00
N ASN A 241 -12.69 -18.31 14.32
CA ASN A 241 -12.77 -17.92 12.91
C ASN A 241 -12.74 -16.39 12.72
N ASP A 242 -12.59 -15.94 11.46
CA ASP A 242 -12.47 -14.53 11.07
C ASP A 242 -13.57 -13.62 11.66
N VAL A 243 -14.81 -14.11 11.76
CA VAL A 243 -15.94 -13.34 12.33
C VAL A 243 -15.82 -13.20 13.84
N GLU A 244 -15.32 -14.23 14.53
CA GLU A 244 -15.22 -14.27 15.99
C GLU A 244 -14.04 -13.47 16.54
N ILE A 245 -12.95 -13.38 15.77
CA ILE A 245 -11.71 -12.70 16.13
C ILE A 245 -11.63 -11.27 15.59
N HIS A 246 -12.56 -10.86 14.72
CA HIS A 246 -12.58 -9.51 14.17
C HIS A 246 -12.61 -8.45 15.31
N PRO A 247 -11.66 -7.49 15.32
CA PRO A 247 -11.54 -6.52 16.42
C PRO A 247 -12.70 -5.52 16.46
N LEU A 248 -13.39 -5.36 15.33
CA LEU A 248 -14.58 -4.53 15.19
C LEU A 248 -15.83 -5.40 15.06
N LYS A 249 -16.90 -5.05 15.77
CA LYS A 249 -18.23 -5.60 15.53
C LYS A 249 -19.12 -4.49 15.01
N GLU A 250 -19.83 -4.73 13.91
CA GLU A 250 -20.72 -3.72 13.30
C GLU A 250 -21.72 -3.15 14.31
N GLU A 251 -22.26 -4.02 15.18
CA GLU A 251 -23.16 -3.67 16.29
C GLU A 251 -22.60 -2.62 17.26
N LYS A 252 -21.27 -2.48 17.31
CA LYS A 252 -20.55 -1.55 18.21
C LYS A 252 -20.02 -0.31 17.50
N LEU A 253 -20.17 -0.20 16.18
CA LEU A 253 -19.84 1.00 15.43
C LEU A 253 -20.95 2.04 15.67
N LYS A 254 -20.57 3.21 16.20
CA LYS A 254 -21.47 4.35 16.45
C LYS A 254 -21.49 5.31 15.28
#